data_AF-A0A520EC52-F1
#
_entry.id   AF-A0A520EC52-F1
#
_cell.length_a   1.000
_cell.length_b   1.000
_cell.length_c   1.000
_cell.angle_alpha   90.00
_cell.angle_beta   90.00
_cell.angle_gamma   90.00
#
_symmetry.space_group_name_H-M   'P 1'
#
loop_
_entity.id
_entity.type
_entity.pdbx_description
1 polymer ?
#
loop_
_entity_poly.entity_id
_entity_poly.type
_entity_poly.pdbx_seq_one_letter_code
_entity_poly.pdbx_strand_id
1 'polypeptide(L)'
;MWFTLTSRITEYEPARYFVDEQVTGPFASMRHEHFFLARRGHTQMVDIMSVEFRGGRLGAAILDIPGKLYLRRVLCVRNAYIKKRAEAKR
;
A
#
# COMPACT_ATOMS: atom_id res chain seq x y z
N MET A 1 18.84 4.76 2.38
CA MET A 1 18.18 5.51 1.28
C MET A 1 16.90 6.11 1.84
N TRP A 2 16.83 7.44 1.92
CA TRP A 2 15.59 8.16 2.20
C TRP A 2 14.94 8.53 0.86
N PHE A 3 13.63 8.40 0.75
CA PHE A 3 12.86 8.90 -0.38
C PHE A 3 11.54 9.46 0.15
N THR A 4 11.06 10.52 -0.47
CA THR A 4 9.74 11.10 -0.17
C THR A 4 8.75 10.60 -1.21
N LEU A 5 7.64 10.04 -0.73
CA LEU A 5 6.53 9.61 -1.57
C LEU A 5 5.31 10.49 -1.25
N THR A 6 4.80 11.15 -2.28
CA THR A 6 3.57 11.93 -2.24
C THR A 6 2.52 11.17 -3.03
N SER A 7 1.45 10.74 -2.38
CA SER A 7 0.28 10.15 -3.04
C SER A 7 -0.93 11.08 -2.98
N ARG A 8 -1.88 10.83 -3.86
CA ARG A 8 -3.17 11.50 -3.94
C ARG A 8 -4.26 10.44 -3.89
N ILE A 9 -5.30 10.69 -3.10
CA ILE A 9 -6.51 9.86 -3.13
C ILE A 9 -7.24 10.15 -4.44
N THR A 10 -7.32 9.16 -5.32
CA THR A 10 -7.95 9.32 -6.65
C THR A 10 -9.35 8.72 -6.71
N GLU A 11 -9.62 7.73 -5.87
CA GLU A 11 -10.95 7.14 -5.71
C GLU A 11 -11.28 7.02 -4.22
N TYR A 12 -12.53 7.32 -3.88
CA TYR A 12 -12.99 7.31 -2.49
C TYR A 12 -14.46 6.93 -2.41
N GLU A 13 -14.73 5.81 -1.75
CA GLU A 13 -16.07 5.38 -1.32
C GLU A 13 -16.11 5.30 0.21
N PRO A 14 -16.92 6.14 0.88
CA PRO A 14 -16.97 6.20 2.33
C PRO A 14 -17.15 4.83 2.99
N ALA A 15 -16.28 4.54 3.97
CA ALA A 15 -16.29 3.31 4.78
C ALA A 15 -16.12 1.98 4.00
N ARG A 16 -15.86 2.01 2.70
CA ARG A 16 -15.80 0.80 1.85
C ARG A 16 -14.54 0.69 1.04
N TYR A 17 -14.08 1.77 0.45
CA TYR A 17 -12.99 1.73 -0.52
C TYR A 17 -12.28 3.05 -0.63
N PHE A 18 -10.96 3.02 -0.80
CA PHE A 18 -10.26 4.18 -1.35
C PHE A 18 -8.97 3.75 -2.05
N VAL A 19 -8.50 4.63 -2.92
CA VAL A 19 -7.28 4.40 -3.68
C VAL A 19 -6.39 5.60 -3.55
N ASP A 20 -5.12 5.35 -3.20
CA ASP A 20 -4.07 6.34 -3.31
C ASP A 20 -3.08 5.99 -4.43
N GLU A 21 -2.82 6.98 -5.28
CA GLU A 21 -1.88 6.86 -6.39
C GLU A 21 -0.71 7.80 -6.18
N GLN A 22 0.50 7.34 -6.52
CA GLN A 22 1.71 8.15 -6.38
C GLN A 22 1.70 9.30 -7.38
N VAL A 23 1.86 10.52 -6.86
CA VAL A 23 2.13 11.73 -7.64
C VAL A 23 3.64 11.90 -7.84
N THR A 24 4.41 11.78 -6.76
CA THR A 24 5.87 11.92 -6.76
C THR A 24 6.47 10.85 -5.87
N GLY A 25 7.53 10.17 -6.32
CA GLY A 25 8.19 9.15 -5.52
C GLY A 25 9.12 8.26 -6.32
N PRO A 26 9.66 7.21 -5.68
CA PRO A 26 10.69 6.34 -6.27
C PRO A 26 10.14 5.39 -7.35
N PHE A 27 8.82 5.14 -7.38
CA PHE A 27 8.20 4.21 -8.32
C PHE A 27 7.93 4.89 -9.67
N ALA A 28 7.85 4.10 -10.74
CA ALA A 28 7.41 4.56 -12.05
C ALA A 28 5.91 4.85 -11.99
N SER A 29 5.16 3.92 -11.41
CA SER A 29 3.77 4.05 -11.01
C SER A 29 3.58 3.32 -9.67
N MET A 30 2.69 3.84 -8.84
CA MET A 30 2.21 3.14 -7.65
C MET A 30 0.74 3.45 -7.49
N ARG A 31 -0.04 2.39 -7.33
CA ARG A 31 -1.47 2.42 -7.06
C ARG A 31 -1.73 1.49 -5.89
N HIS A 32 -2.40 2.00 -4.88
CA HIS A 32 -2.64 1.27 -3.65
C HIS A 32 -4.10 1.37 -3.27
N GLU A 33 -4.75 0.22 -3.28
CA GLU A 33 -6.17 0.06 -3.13
C GLU A 33 -6.49 -0.50 -1.76
N HIS A 34 -7.45 0.12 -1.09
CA HIS A 34 -7.86 -0.20 0.26
C HIS A 34 -9.32 -0.61 0.26
N PHE A 35 -9.61 -1.87 0.57
CA PHE A 35 -10.97 -2.37 0.71
C PHE A 35 -11.30 -2.63 2.17
N PHE A 36 -12.50 -2.23 2.58
CA PHE A 36 -13.04 -2.49 3.91
C PHE A 36 -14.29 -3.35 3.79
N LEU A 37 -14.14 -4.63 4.14
CA LEU A 37 -15.20 -5.62 4.03
C LEU A 37 -15.79 -5.90 5.41
N ALA A 38 -17.09 -5.69 5.58
CA ALA A 38 -17.79 -6.10 6.79
C ALA A 38 -17.87 -7.63 6.85
N ARG A 39 -17.35 -8.23 7.92
CA ARG A 39 -17.30 -9.68 8.15
C ARG A 39 -17.71 -9.99 9.58
N ARG A 40 -18.90 -10.58 9.78
CA ARG A 40 -19.39 -11.15 11.05
C ARG A 40 -19.02 -10.32 12.30
N GLY A 41 -19.35 -9.04 12.31
CA GLY A 41 -19.09 -8.13 13.44
C GLY A 41 -17.70 -7.50 13.49
N HIS A 42 -16.85 -7.77 12.48
CA HIS A 42 -15.53 -7.16 12.31
C HIS A 42 -15.40 -6.50 10.94
N THR A 43 -14.37 -5.68 10.78
CA THR A 43 -13.96 -5.13 9.49
C THR A 43 -12.69 -5.83 9.04
N GLN A 44 -12.75 -6.47 7.88
CA GLN A 44 -11.57 -7.01 7.19
C GLN A 44 -11.06 -5.94 6.22
N MET A 45 -9.88 -5.40 6.53
CA MET A 45 -9.16 -4.51 5.62
C MET A 45 -8.29 -5.34 4.67
N VAL A 46 -8.39 -5.07 3.37
CA VAL A 46 -7.57 -5.71 2.33
C VAL A 46 -6.85 -4.60 1.57
N ASP A 47 -5.52 -4.65 1.61
CA ASP A 47 -4.66 -3.73 0.86
C ASP A 47 -4.09 -4.45 -0.37
N ILE A 48 -4.30 -3.87 -1.55
CA ILE A 48 -3.72 -4.33 -2.81
C ILE A 48 -2.77 -3.23 -3.28
N MET A 49 -1.48 -3.55 -3.37
CA MET A 49 -0.47 -2.59 -3.79
C MET A 49 0.16 -3.01 -5.11
N SER A 50 -0.06 -2.19 -6.14
CA SER A 50 0.51 -2.33 -7.48
C SER A 50 1.62 -1.31 -7.63
N VAL A 51 2.86 -1.79 -7.85
CA VAL A 51 4.03 -0.94 -8.01
C VAL A 51 4.81 -1.34 -9.26
N GLU A 52 5.27 -0.33 -9.99
CA GLU A 52 6.24 -0.50 -11.06
C GLU A 52 7.54 0.21 -10.68
N PHE A 53 8.65 -0.51 -10.72
CA PHE A 53 9.96 0.06 -10.40
C PHE A 53 10.57 0.72 -11.64
N ARG A 54 11.23 1.87 -11.45
CA ARG A 54 12.02 2.55 -12.50
C ARG A 54 13.33 1.77 -12.68
N GLY A 55 13.38 0.81 -13.62
CA GLY A 55 14.53 -0.11 -13.72
C GLY A 55 14.92 -0.67 -15.10
N GLY A 56 14.20 -0.36 -16.17
CA GLY A 56 14.50 -0.86 -17.52
C GLY A 56 14.47 -2.40 -17.67
N ARG A 57 14.50 -2.92 -18.90
CA ARG A 57 14.33 -4.36 -19.20
C ARG A 57 15.46 -5.27 -18.70
N LEU A 58 16.65 -4.73 -18.40
CA LEU A 58 17.85 -5.51 -18.04
C LEU A 58 18.11 -5.61 -16.53
N GLY A 59 17.47 -4.77 -15.70
CA GLY A 59 17.62 -4.78 -14.23
C GLY A 59 16.38 -5.22 -13.46
N ALA A 60 15.23 -5.37 -14.13
CA ALA A 60 13.92 -5.57 -13.50
C ALA A 60 13.82 -6.84 -12.65
N ALA A 61 14.42 -7.97 -13.06
CA ALA A 61 14.21 -9.23 -12.34
C ALA A 61 15.04 -9.37 -11.04
N ILE A 62 16.24 -8.78 -10.98
CA ILE A 62 17.18 -8.99 -9.86
C ILE A 62 16.96 -7.95 -8.74
N LEU A 63 16.50 -6.74 -9.05
CA LEU A 63 16.18 -5.70 -8.05
C LEU A 63 14.70 -5.69 -7.61
N ASP A 64 13.75 -6.23 -8.40
CA ASP A 64 12.33 -6.19 -8.02
C ASP A 64 12.02 -7.04 -6.78
N ILE A 65 12.67 -8.19 -6.62
CA ILE A 65 12.40 -9.13 -5.52
C ILE A 65 12.69 -8.50 -4.15
N PRO A 66 13.89 -7.93 -3.89
CA PRO A 66 14.16 -7.30 -2.60
C PRO A 66 13.26 -6.07 -2.37
N GLY A 67 12.96 -5.29 -3.41
CA GLY A 67 12.04 -4.15 -3.33
C GLY A 67 10.62 -4.57 -2.94
N LYS A 68 10.06 -5.58 -3.60
CA LYS A 68 8.73 -6.14 -3.30
C LYS A 68 8.67 -6.76 -1.89
N LEU A 69 9.71 -7.49 -1.48
CA LEU A 69 9.78 -8.07 -0.13
C LEU A 69 9.87 -6.99 0.95
N TYR A 70 10.69 -5.95 0.73
CA TYR A 70 10.79 -4.82 1.63
C TYR A 70 9.45 -4.09 1.76
N LEU A 71 8.83 -3.75 0.64
CA LEU A 71 7.52 -3.10 0.60
C LEU A 71 6.45 -3.94 1.32
N ARG A 72 6.42 -5.25 1.08
CA ARG A 72 5.52 -6.17 1.79
C ARG A 72 5.75 -6.12 3.30
N ARG A 73 7.00 -6.12 3.77
CA ARG A 73 7.30 -5.99 5.21
C ARG A 73 6.80 -4.67 5.78
N VAL A 74 7.05 -3.55 5.08
CA VAL A 74 6.56 -2.22 5.49
C VAL A 74 5.04 -2.21 5.59
N LEU A 75 4.34 -2.74 4.59
CA LEU A 75 2.88 -2.86 4.60
C LEU A 75 2.38 -3.72 5.77
N CYS A 76 3.00 -4.87 6.02
CA CYS A 76 2.61 -5.73 7.14
C CYS A 76 2.78 -5.04 8.50
N VAL A 77 3.90 -4.34 8.72
CA VAL A 77 4.14 -3.59 9.96
C VAL A 77 3.12 -2.46 10.13
N ARG A 78 2.86 -1.70 9.06
CA ARG A 78 1.84 -0.65 9.04
C ARG A 78 0.46 -1.22 9.38
N ASN A 79 0.07 -2.33 8.76
CA ASN A 79 -1.25 -2.92 8.94
C ASN A 79 -1.43 -3.50 10.35
N ALA A 80 -0.39 -4.07 10.94
CA ALA A 80 -0.40 -4.45 12.34
C ALA A 80 -0.62 -3.25 13.27
N TYR A 81 0.03 -2.11 12.98
CA TYR A 81 -0.17 -0.87 13.73
C TYR A 81 -1.58 -0.30 13.56
N ILE A 82 -2.10 -0.22 12.33
CA ILE A 82 -3.47 0.24 12.04
C ILE A 82 -4.48 -0.64 12.76
N LYS A 83 -4.34 -1.97 12.66
CA LYS A 83 -5.19 -2.92 13.37
C LYS A 83 -5.18 -2.66 14.87
N LYS A 84 -3.99 -2.56 15.48
CA LYS A 84 -3.86 -2.28 16.92
C LYS A 84 -4.53 -0.95 17.30
N ARG A 85 -4.41 0.10 16.49
CA ARG A 85 -5.03 1.41 16.77
C ARG A 85 -6.53 1.42 16.54
N ALA A 86 -7.04 0.70 15.55
CA ALA A 86 -8.46 0.59 15.25
C ALA A 86 -9.21 -0.30 16.27
N GLU A 87 -8.56 -1.35 16.76
CA GLU A 87 -9.11 -2.26 17.77
C GLU A 87 -8.86 -1.79 19.21
N ALA A 88 -7.89 -0.89 19.43
CA ALA A 88 -7.75 -0.19 20.69
C ALA A 88 -9.00 0.65 20.91
N LYS A 89 -9.91 0.14 21.75
CA LYS A 89 -11.15 0.81 22.17
C LYS A 89 -10.88 2.26 22.55
N ARG A 90 -11.83 3.12 22.16
CA ARG A 90 -12.06 4.44 22.76
C ARG A 90 -12.30 4.33 24.26
#